data_AF-A0A5C5NSN2-F1
#
_entry.id   AF-A0A5C5NSN2-F1
#
_cell.length_a   1.000
_cell.length_b   1.000
_cell.length_c   1.000
_cell.angle_alpha   90.00
_cell.angle_beta   90.00
_cell.angle_gamma   90.00
#
_symmetry.space_group_name_H-M   'P 1'
#
loop_
_entity.id
_entity.type
_entity.pdbx_description
1 polymer ?
#
loop_
_entity_poly.entity_id
_entity_poly.type
_entity_poly.pdbx_seq_one_letter_code
_entity_poly.pdbx_strand_id
1 'polypeptide(L)'
;MSGLEKLGKSMQAQNLDIQKFRFKTGAVEFDCLFSMRGDYELSLTTRGANPSFFLFPITKTFQMATYLKGANSKLVNVLRTHGLSMKGFSSTQFFKDLDKIVPSVAHTNNVPTTSEILQLRHDMEERDRPFFDTWIPWTTGGPSAKNKKKTLLLLGPSALIYSEKNNASSRWSSVEPDR
;
A
#
# COMPACT_ATOMS: atom_id res chain seq x y z
N MET A 1 3.21 5.27 -15.90
CA MET A 1 2.39 6.35 -15.33
C MET A 1 3.32 7.47 -14.94
N SER A 2 3.11 8.67 -15.48
CA SER A 2 4.07 9.77 -15.30
C SER A 2 4.05 10.34 -13.89
N GLY A 3 2.91 10.27 -13.21
CA GLY A 3 2.72 10.74 -11.84
C GLY A 3 3.48 9.87 -10.83
N LEU A 4 3.30 8.54 -10.89
CA LEU A 4 4.01 7.61 -10.01
C LEU A 4 5.53 7.65 -10.20
N GLU A 5 6.00 7.87 -11.44
CA GLU A 5 7.42 8.04 -11.70
C GLU A 5 7.99 9.29 -11.02
N LYS A 6 7.29 10.43 -11.12
CA LYS A 6 7.70 11.67 -10.45
C LYS A 6 7.70 11.50 -8.93
N LEU A 7 6.63 10.92 -8.38
CA LEU A 7 6.53 10.63 -6.95
C LEU A 7 7.67 9.72 -6.49
N GLY A 8 7.89 8.60 -7.20
CA GLY A 8 8.94 7.63 -6.87
C GLY A 8 10.35 8.24 -6.89
N LYS A 9 10.66 9.07 -7.89
CA LYS A 9 11.93 9.82 -7.92
C LYS A 9 12.05 10.79 -6.74
N SER A 10 10.98 11.50 -6.39
CA SER A 10 10.97 12.40 -5.23
C SER A 10 11.13 11.65 -3.91
N MET A 11 10.51 10.46 -3.77
CA MET A 11 10.67 9.58 -2.62
C MET A 11 12.11 9.10 -2.48
N GLN A 12 12.73 8.63 -3.58
CA GLN A 12 14.14 8.19 -3.58
C GLN A 12 15.09 9.32 -3.15
N ALA A 13 14.90 10.53 -3.67
CA ALA A 13 15.70 11.70 -3.29
C ALA A 13 15.61 12.06 -1.79
N GLN A 14 14.53 11.63 -1.12
CA GLN A 14 14.26 11.88 0.30
C GLN A 14 14.45 10.63 1.18
N ASN A 15 14.97 9.53 0.63
CA ASN A 15 15.06 8.23 1.31
C ASN A 15 13.71 7.73 1.87
N LEU A 16 12.61 8.02 1.17
CA LEU A 16 11.27 7.53 1.50
C LEU A 16 10.95 6.31 0.63
N ASP A 17 10.20 5.37 1.21
CA ASP A 17 9.87 4.09 0.56
C ASP A 17 8.36 3.87 0.42
N ILE A 18 7.54 4.72 1.03
CA ILE A 18 6.08 4.62 0.97
C ILE A 18 5.42 6.00 1.13
N GLN A 19 4.33 6.22 0.39
CA GLN A 19 3.55 7.46 0.43
C GLN A 19 2.06 7.15 0.33
N LYS A 20 1.26 7.83 1.14
CA LYS A 20 -0.21 7.85 1.02
C LYS A 20 -0.68 9.13 0.34
N PHE A 21 -1.76 9.03 -0.42
CA PHE A 21 -2.47 10.17 -1.00
C PHE A 21 -3.92 9.80 -1.25
N ARG A 22 -4.75 10.77 -1.62
CA ARG A 22 -6.19 10.55 -1.88
C ARG A 22 -6.50 10.69 -3.36
N PHE A 23 -7.43 9.87 -3.82
CA PHE A 23 -7.97 9.97 -5.16
C PHE A 23 -9.50 9.93 -5.12
N LYS A 24 -10.13 10.91 -5.75
CA LYS A 24 -11.59 10.97 -5.86
C LYS A 24 -12.00 10.91 -7.32
N THR A 25 -13.00 10.08 -7.63
CA THR A 25 -13.62 10.00 -8.95
C THR A 25 -15.12 9.76 -8.81
N GLY A 26 -15.92 10.69 -9.36
CA GLY A 26 -17.35 10.73 -9.09
C GLY A 26 -17.64 10.87 -7.58
N ALA A 27 -18.49 9.99 -7.06
CA ALA A 27 -18.81 9.92 -5.63
C ALA A 27 -17.90 8.98 -4.82
N VAL A 28 -16.92 8.32 -5.46
CA VAL A 28 -16.00 7.39 -4.79
C VAL A 28 -14.72 8.10 -4.40
N GLU A 29 -14.29 7.90 -3.16
CA GLU A 29 -12.98 8.32 -2.66
C GLU A 29 -12.15 7.09 -2.29
N PHE A 30 -10.89 7.12 -2.67
CA PHE A 30 -9.89 6.12 -2.38
C PHE A 30 -8.78 6.73 -1.53
N ASP A 31 -8.39 6.03 -0.47
CA ASP A 31 -7.07 6.20 0.11
C ASP A 31 -6.10 5.32 -0.70
N CYS A 32 -5.09 5.97 -1.28
CA CYS A 32 -4.07 5.37 -2.12
C CYS A 32 -2.78 5.22 -1.34
N LEU A 33 -2.10 4.10 -1.53
CA LEU A 33 -0.81 3.82 -0.92
C LEU A 33 0.15 3.30 -1.99
N PHE A 34 1.15 4.12 -2.31
CA PHE A 34 2.24 3.76 -3.21
C PHE A 34 3.46 3.32 -2.40
N SER A 35 3.89 2.08 -2.60
CA SER A 35 4.99 1.45 -1.88
C SER A 35 6.09 1.03 -2.85
N MET A 36 7.33 1.31 -2.47
CA MET A 36 8.56 0.82 -3.09
C MET A 36 9.30 -0.17 -2.16
N ARG A 37 8.61 -0.67 -1.11
CA ARG A 37 9.15 -1.66 -0.17
C ARG A 37 9.09 -3.06 -0.79
N GLY A 38 10.15 -3.42 -1.52
CA GLY A 38 10.21 -4.67 -2.29
C GLY A 38 9.76 -4.47 -3.73
N ASP A 39 8.80 -5.26 -4.20
CA ASP A 39 8.14 -5.01 -5.48
C ASP A 39 7.29 -3.74 -5.38
N TYR A 40 7.32 -2.91 -6.43
CA TYR A 40 6.57 -1.66 -6.40
C TYR A 40 5.09 -1.98 -6.55
N GLU A 41 4.27 -1.33 -5.76
CA GLU A 41 2.85 -1.59 -5.71
C GLU A 41 2.07 -0.32 -5.41
N LEU A 42 0.91 -0.19 -6.04
CA LEU A 42 -0.08 0.82 -5.71
C LEU A 42 -1.32 0.11 -5.21
N SER A 43 -1.75 0.43 -3.99
CA SER A 43 -3.04 -0.02 -3.48
C SER A 43 -4.03 1.12 -3.37
N LEU A 44 -5.30 0.79 -3.61
CA LEU A 44 -6.45 1.66 -3.51
C LEU A 44 -7.47 1.01 -2.56
N THR A 45 -7.88 1.73 -1.54
CA THR A 45 -8.92 1.29 -0.60
C THR A 45 -10.04 2.30 -0.61
N THR A 46 -11.26 1.86 -0.93
CA THR A 46 -12.42 2.75 -0.94
C THR A 46 -12.77 3.17 0.48
N ARG A 47 -13.16 4.43 0.65
CA ARG A 47 -13.65 4.92 1.94
C ARG A 47 -15.13 4.62 2.11
N GLY A 48 -15.54 4.33 3.35
CA GLY A 48 -16.93 4.04 3.71
C GLY A 48 -17.05 2.85 4.67
N ALA A 49 -18.28 2.49 5.01
CA ALA A 49 -18.56 1.41 5.98
C ALA A 49 -18.11 0.01 5.50
N ASN A 50 -18.06 -0.21 4.18
CA ASN A 50 -17.67 -1.47 3.56
C ASN A 50 -16.52 -1.25 2.56
N PRO A 51 -15.28 -1.07 3.04
CA PRO A 51 -14.13 -0.78 2.17
C PRO A 51 -13.80 -1.96 1.24
N SER A 52 -13.56 -1.63 -0.02
CA SER A 52 -13.04 -2.53 -1.05
C SER A 52 -11.57 -2.21 -1.31
N PHE A 53 -10.75 -3.25 -1.38
CA PHE A 53 -9.30 -3.16 -1.57
C PHE A 53 -8.90 -3.64 -2.96
N PHE A 54 -7.98 -2.88 -3.58
CA PHE A 54 -7.39 -3.18 -4.88
C PHE A 54 -5.88 -3.01 -4.80
N LEU A 55 -5.14 -3.98 -5.33
CA LEU A 55 -3.68 -3.95 -5.37
C LEU A 55 -3.22 -4.08 -6.82
N PHE A 56 -2.34 -3.16 -7.22
CA PHE A 56 -1.78 -3.12 -8.56
C PHE A 56 -0.26 -3.22 -8.49
N PRO A 57 0.34 -4.29 -9.05
CA PRO A 57 1.78 -4.36 -9.25
C PRO A 57 2.24 -3.24 -10.19
N ILE A 58 3.35 -2.60 -9.83
CA ILE A 58 4.00 -1.56 -10.60
C ILE A 58 5.39 -2.07 -10.98
N THR A 59 5.78 -1.93 -12.24
CA THR A 59 7.15 -2.25 -12.65
C THR A 59 8.13 -1.23 -12.07
N LYS A 60 9.43 -1.57 -12.00
CA LYS A 60 10.47 -0.61 -11.60
C LYS A 60 10.60 0.59 -12.56
N THR A 61 10.03 0.50 -13.75
CA THR A 61 9.89 1.60 -14.73
C THR A 61 8.57 2.37 -14.57
N PHE A 62 7.88 2.21 -13.44
CA PHE A 62 6.63 2.88 -13.09
C PHE A 62 5.48 2.62 -14.09
N GLN A 63 5.46 1.44 -14.68
CA GLN A 63 4.38 0.98 -15.55
C GLN A 63 3.44 0.06 -14.77
N MET A 64 2.15 0.12 -15.10
CA MET A 64 1.14 -0.75 -14.52
C MET A 64 0.18 -1.21 -15.61
N ALA A 65 -0.38 -2.40 -15.45
CA ALA A 65 -1.45 -2.86 -16.33
C ALA A 65 -2.70 -2.03 -16.07
N THR A 66 -3.08 -1.19 -17.04
CA THR A 66 -4.28 -0.34 -16.96
C THR A 66 -5.56 -1.08 -17.40
N TYR A 67 -5.41 -2.32 -17.88
CA TYR A 67 -6.52 -3.16 -18.31
C TYR A 67 -7.04 -4.02 -17.17
N LEU A 68 -8.30 -3.81 -16.82
CA LEU A 68 -8.99 -4.49 -15.72
C LEU A 68 -9.60 -5.83 -16.21
N LYS A 69 -8.88 -6.96 -16.09
CA LYS A 69 -9.47 -8.33 -16.17
C LYS A 69 -9.74 -8.91 -14.77
N GLY A 70 -10.68 -9.85 -14.66
CA GLY A 70 -10.83 -10.73 -13.48
C GLY A 70 -11.25 -9.99 -12.20
N ALA A 71 -10.43 -10.07 -11.15
CA ALA A 71 -10.65 -9.44 -9.82
C ALA A 71 -10.95 -7.93 -9.89
N ASN A 72 -10.53 -7.28 -10.97
CA ASN A 72 -10.82 -5.88 -11.25
C ASN A 72 -12.29 -5.59 -11.64
N SER A 73 -13.11 -6.63 -11.87
CA SER A 73 -14.57 -6.50 -11.99
C SER A 73 -15.21 -5.91 -10.72
N LYS A 74 -14.61 -6.15 -9.54
CA LYS A 74 -15.04 -5.53 -8.28
C LYS A 74 -14.84 -4.02 -8.30
N LEU A 75 -13.74 -3.52 -8.87
CA LEU A 75 -13.51 -2.08 -9.01
C LEU A 75 -14.57 -1.45 -9.92
N VAL A 76 -14.86 -2.10 -11.04
CA VAL A 76 -15.94 -1.67 -11.94
C VAL A 76 -17.29 -1.64 -11.21
N ASN A 77 -17.59 -2.64 -10.38
CA ASN A 77 -18.83 -2.69 -9.61
C ASN A 77 -18.93 -1.58 -8.54
N VAL A 78 -17.84 -1.30 -7.82
CA VAL A 78 -17.77 -0.19 -6.86
C VAL A 78 -18.05 1.13 -7.58
N LEU A 79 -17.38 1.36 -8.70
CA LEU A 79 -17.53 2.59 -9.48
C LEU A 79 -18.95 2.72 -10.05
N ARG A 80 -19.59 1.61 -10.46
CA ARG A 80 -20.99 1.58 -10.92
C ARG A 80 -21.97 1.93 -9.80
N THR A 81 -21.80 1.32 -8.63
CA THR A 81 -22.73 1.47 -7.48
C THR A 81 -22.75 2.91 -6.97
N HIS A 82 -21.63 3.60 -7.07
CA HIS A 82 -21.48 4.98 -6.60
C HIS A 82 -21.57 6.01 -7.74
N GLY A 83 -22.36 5.72 -8.78
CA GLY A 83 -22.87 6.73 -9.71
C GLY A 83 -22.10 6.95 -11.02
N LEU A 84 -21.09 6.14 -11.35
CA LEU A 84 -20.56 6.13 -12.72
C LEU A 84 -21.45 5.23 -13.59
N SER A 85 -22.33 5.83 -14.41
CA SER A 85 -23.17 5.06 -15.34
C SER A 85 -22.30 4.27 -16.34
N MET A 86 -22.72 3.04 -16.68
CA MET A 86 -21.96 2.16 -17.61
C MET A 86 -21.74 2.75 -19.01
N LYS A 87 -22.43 3.82 -19.40
CA LYS A 87 -22.24 4.45 -20.70
C LYS A 87 -20.91 5.23 -20.83
N GLY A 88 -20.12 5.37 -19.76
CA GLY A 88 -18.87 6.15 -19.79
C GLY A 88 -17.69 5.63 -18.95
N PHE A 89 -17.78 4.47 -18.29
CA PHE A 89 -16.64 3.96 -17.53
C PHE A 89 -15.57 3.40 -18.48
N SER A 90 -14.39 4.03 -18.46
CA SER A 90 -13.19 3.57 -19.15
C SER A 90 -12.09 3.39 -18.11
N SER A 91 -11.60 2.16 -17.93
CA SER A 91 -10.46 1.85 -17.07
C SER A 91 -9.25 2.71 -17.42
N THR A 92 -9.02 2.91 -18.72
CA THR A 92 -7.98 3.79 -19.23
C THR A 92 -8.17 5.23 -18.75
N GLN A 93 -9.40 5.75 -18.76
CA GLN A 93 -9.69 7.09 -18.27
C GLN A 93 -9.51 7.19 -16.75
N PHE A 94 -9.97 6.20 -16.00
CA PHE A 94 -9.75 6.11 -14.55
C PHE A 94 -8.27 6.20 -14.19
N PHE A 95 -7.41 5.41 -14.84
CA PHE A 95 -5.97 5.45 -14.57
C PHE A 95 -5.30 6.72 -15.06
N LYS A 96 -5.80 7.36 -16.13
CA LYS A 96 -5.35 8.69 -16.55
C LYS A 96 -5.69 9.76 -15.51
N ASP A 97 -6.88 9.72 -14.93
CA ASP A 97 -7.30 10.69 -13.92
C ASP A 97 -6.57 10.46 -12.59
N LEU A 98 -6.32 9.20 -12.24
CA LEU A 98 -5.41 8.85 -11.14
C LEU A 98 -4.00 9.40 -11.40
N ASP A 99 -3.42 9.22 -12.60
CA ASP A 99 -2.05 9.69 -12.92
C ASP A 99 -1.90 11.20 -12.70
N LYS A 100 -2.96 11.98 -13.00
CA LYS A 100 -2.97 13.44 -12.82
C LYS A 100 -3.00 13.87 -11.36
N ILE A 101 -3.59 13.08 -10.47
CA ILE A 101 -3.71 13.44 -9.04
C ILE A 101 -2.53 12.95 -8.20
N VAL A 102 -1.75 11.99 -8.71
CA VAL A 102 -0.57 11.51 -7.98
C VAL A 102 0.33 12.70 -7.64
N PRO A 103 0.65 12.93 -6.35
CA PRO A 103 1.54 14.01 -5.96
C PRO A 103 2.89 13.88 -6.68
N SER A 104 3.41 14.96 -7.25
CA SER A 104 4.73 14.93 -7.89
C SER A 104 5.89 15.01 -6.89
N VAL A 105 5.61 15.45 -5.66
CA VAL A 105 6.58 15.63 -4.57
C VAL A 105 6.17 14.79 -3.38
N ALA A 106 7.10 14.00 -2.85
CA ALA A 106 6.90 13.23 -1.64
C ALA A 106 7.00 14.12 -0.40
N HIS A 107 6.21 13.81 0.62
CA HIS A 107 6.22 14.54 1.88
C HIS A 107 6.31 13.56 3.06
N THR A 108 7.11 13.89 4.06
CA THR A 108 7.24 13.10 5.29
C THR A 108 5.91 12.92 6.01
N ASN A 109 5.06 13.95 6.03
CA ASN A 109 3.70 13.88 6.61
C ASN A 109 2.76 12.91 5.88
N ASN A 110 3.11 12.52 4.65
CA ASN A 110 2.38 11.55 3.85
C ASN A 110 2.99 10.13 3.94
N VAL A 111 4.01 9.92 4.77
CA VAL A 111 4.44 8.57 5.14
C VAL A 111 3.40 8.02 6.13
N PRO A 112 2.67 6.95 5.79
CA PRO A 112 1.73 6.33 6.72
C PRO A 112 2.43 5.71 7.92
N THR A 113 1.75 5.75 9.05
CA THR A 113 2.10 4.92 10.22
C THR A 113 1.81 3.44 9.94
N THR A 114 2.36 2.54 10.74
CA THR A 114 2.06 1.10 10.62
C THR A 114 0.57 0.78 10.78
N SER A 115 -0.10 1.46 11.71
CA SER A 115 -1.55 1.33 11.89
C SER A 115 -2.33 1.73 10.64
N GLU A 116 -1.92 2.83 9.98
CA GLU A 116 -2.53 3.26 8.72
C GLU A 116 -2.26 2.27 7.58
N ILE A 117 -1.04 1.72 7.49
CA ILE A 117 -0.74 0.67 6.51
C ILE A 117 -1.67 -0.53 6.71
N LEU A 118 -1.83 -1.03 7.94
CA LEU A 118 -2.70 -2.17 8.25
C LEU A 118 -4.19 -1.87 8.05
N GLN A 119 -4.61 -0.62 8.26
CA GLN A 119 -5.97 -0.20 7.96
C GLN A 119 -6.22 -0.22 6.45
N LEU A 120 -5.27 0.24 5.64
CA LEU A 120 -5.41 0.36 4.18
C LEU A 120 -5.12 -0.94 3.43
N ARG A 121 -4.19 -1.77 3.90
CA ARG A 121 -3.76 -3.02 3.26
C ARG A 121 -4.57 -4.21 3.75
N HIS A 122 -5.77 -4.37 3.20
CA HIS A 122 -6.69 -5.44 3.56
C HIS A 122 -6.20 -6.85 3.22
N ASP A 123 -5.15 -6.97 2.40
CA ASP A 123 -4.46 -8.22 2.06
C ASP A 123 -3.46 -8.69 3.14
N MET A 124 -3.17 -7.87 4.15
CA MET A 124 -2.26 -8.23 5.23
C MET A 124 -2.95 -9.06 6.32
N GLU A 125 -2.19 -9.93 6.97
CA GLU A 125 -2.64 -10.70 8.13
C GLU A 125 -2.41 -9.96 9.45
N GLU A 126 -3.18 -10.34 10.47
CA GLU A 126 -3.14 -9.77 11.83
C GLU A 126 -3.31 -8.25 11.83
N ARG A 127 -4.24 -7.75 11.00
CA ARG A 127 -4.56 -6.32 10.90
C ARG A 127 -5.12 -5.73 12.18
N ASP A 128 -5.68 -6.57 13.04
CA ASP A 128 -6.13 -6.27 14.40
C ASP A 128 -4.97 -6.08 15.38
N ARG A 129 -3.71 -6.24 14.95
CA ARG A 129 -2.50 -6.09 15.77
C ARG A 129 -1.57 -5.00 15.23
N PRO A 130 -1.92 -3.70 15.38
CA PRO A 130 -1.17 -2.63 14.75
C PRO A 130 0.10 -2.22 15.48
N PHE A 131 0.26 -2.63 16.73
CA PHE A 131 1.37 -2.17 17.56
C PHE A 131 2.54 -3.14 17.47
N PHE A 132 3.71 -2.62 17.13
CA PHE A 132 4.95 -3.37 17.30
C PHE A 132 5.17 -3.59 18.81
N ASP A 133 5.42 -4.84 19.19
CA ASP A 133 5.67 -5.25 20.57
C ASP A 133 7.19 -5.40 20.79
N THR A 134 7.79 -6.39 20.14
CA THR A 134 9.21 -6.69 20.33
C THR A 134 9.80 -7.50 19.17
N TRP A 135 11.12 -7.69 19.18
CA TRP A 135 11.80 -8.64 18.31
C TRP A 135 11.93 -9.99 19.03
N ILE A 136 11.42 -11.06 18.42
CA ILE A 136 11.56 -12.43 18.93
C ILE A 136 12.76 -13.08 18.25
N PRO A 137 13.88 -13.33 18.97
CA PRO A 137 15.02 -14.04 18.40
C PRO A 137 14.71 -15.52 18.20
N TRP A 138 15.24 -16.10 17.13
CA TRP A 138 15.15 -17.53 16.85
C TRP A 138 16.44 -18.23 17.30
N THR A 139 16.28 -19.30 18.08
CA THR A 139 17.41 -20.16 18.52
C THR A 139 17.75 -21.23 17.49
N THR A 140 16.75 -21.69 16.73
CA THR A 140 16.91 -22.61 15.59
C THR A 140 15.97 -22.19 14.46
N GLY A 141 16.42 -22.35 13.21
CA GLY A 141 15.74 -21.72 12.08
C GLY A 141 15.78 -20.20 12.18
N GLY A 142 15.10 -19.52 11.26
CA GLY A 142 15.05 -18.05 11.23
C GLY A 142 13.70 -17.54 10.77
N PRO A 143 13.53 -16.21 10.65
CA PRO A 143 12.30 -15.61 10.20
C PRO A 143 11.83 -16.23 8.87
N SER A 144 10.60 -16.73 8.84
CA SER A 144 10.00 -17.28 7.62
C SER A 144 9.92 -16.21 6.53
N ALA A 145 9.82 -16.62 5.26
CA ALA A 145 9.62 -15.69 4.14
C ALA A 145 8.40 -14.78 4.35
N LYS A 146 7.36 -15.31 5.00
CA LYS A 146 6.14 -14.59 5.37
C LYS A 146 6.42 -13.52 6.43
N ASN A 147 7.17 -13.84 7.48
CA ASN A 147 7.56 -12.89 8.53
C ASN A 147 8.47 -11.78 7.98
N LYS A 148 9.41 -12.14 7.09
CA LYS A 148 10.27 -11.19 6.39
C LYS A 148 9.44 -10.24 5.53
N LYS A 149 8.49 -10.76 4.74
CA LYS A 149 7.57 -9.95 3.93
C LYS A 149 6.74 -9.00 4.79
N LYS A 150 6.14 -9.50 5.89
CA LYS A 150 5.39 -8.66 6.82
C LYS A 150 6.26 -7.54 7.41
N THR A 151 7.47 -7.87 7.85
CA THR A 151 8.43 -6.90 8.41
C THR A 151 8.79 -5.83 7.38
N LEU A 152 9.11 -6.23 6.15
CA LEU A 152 9.40 -5.29 5.06
C LEU A 152 8.23 -4.35 4.79
N LEU A 153 7.01 -4.87 4.66
CA LEU A 153 5.84 -4.06 4.30
C LEU A 153 5.46 -3.08 5.42
N LEU A 154 5.51 -3.49 6.69
CA LEU A 154 5.08 -2.66 7.82
C LEU A 154 6.16 -1.70 8.33
N LEU A 155 7.40 -2.16 8.44
CA LEU A 155 8.50 -1.43 9.09
C LEU A 155 9.59 -0.96 8.11
N GLY A 156 9.56 -1.41 6.86
CA GLY A 156 10.47 -0.98 5.81
C GLY A 156 11.77 -1.79 5.71
N PRO A 157 12.64 -1.46 4.72
CA PRO A 157 13.84 -2.22 4.40
C PRO A 157 14.84 -2.34 5.55
N SER A 158 15.05 -1.26 6.30
CA SER A 158 16.00 -1.26 7.43
C SER A 158 15.60 -2.26 8.52
N ALA A 159 14.30 -2.41 8.79
CA ALA A 159 13.79 -3.39 9.74
C ALA A 159 13.92 -4.82 9.22
N LEU A 160 13.76 -5.06 7.92
CA LEU A 160 14.04 -6.37 7.31
C LEU A 160 15.52 -6.73 7.46
N ILE A 161 16.43 -5.80 7.16
CA ILE A 161 17.88 -6.02 7.33
C ILE A 161 18.20 -6.36 8.79
N TYR A 162 17.59 -5.64 9.75
CA TYR A 162 17.74 -5.94 11.16
C TYR A 162 17.22 -7.35 11.50
N SER A 163 16.02 -7.71 11.03
CA SER A 163 15.40 -9.03 11.23
C SER A 163 16.31 -10.17 10.79
N GLU A 164 16.92 -10.03 9.61
CA GLU A 164 17.81 -11.03 9.04
C GLU A 164 19.14 -11.11 9.79
N LYS A 165 19.74 -9.96 10.08
CA LYS A 165 21.03 -9.89 10.79
C LYS A 165 20.96 -10.47 12.19
N ASN A 166 19.86 -10.23 12.91
CA ASN A 166 19.69 -10.65 14.30
C ASN A 166 18.91 -11.97 14.44
N ASN A 167 18.60 -12.64 13.32
CA ASN A 167 17.78 -13.83 13.29
C ASN A 167 16.49 -13.70 14.13
N ALA A 168 15.76 -12.59 13.96
CA ALA A 168 14.62 -12.23 14.82
C ALA A 168 13.39 -11.82 14.00
N SER A 169 12.18 -12.17 14.48
CA SER A 169 10.91 -11.75 13.86
C SER A 169 10.25 -10.62 14.64
N SER A 170 9.58 -9.71 13.93
CA SER A 170 8.77 -8.67 14.57
C SER A 170 7.49 -9.28 15.18
N ARG A 171 7.24 -9.01 16.46
CA ARG A 171 6.01 -9.36 17.17
C ARG A 171 5.04 -8.18 17.16
N TRP A 172 3.76 -8.49 17.08
CA TRP A 172 2.68 -7.51 16.95
C TRP A 172 1.61 -7.76 18.00
N SER A 173 1.05 -6.69 18.56
CA SER A 173 0.04 -6.71 19.61
C SER A 173 -1.22 -5.94 19.18
N SER A 174 -2.38 -6.42 19.64
CA SER A 174 -3.66 -5.70 19.54
C SER A 174 -3.82 -4.61 20.61
N VAL A 175 -2.95 -4.63 21.63
CA VAL A 175 -2.90 -3.64 22.71
C VAL A 175 -1.59 -2.87 22.57
N GLU A 176 -1.65 -1.54 22.67
CA GLU A 176 -0.43 -0.71 22.67
C GLU A 176 0.44 -1.14 23.86
N PRO A 177 1.69 -1.59 23.65
CA PRO A 177 2.56 -1.97 24.74
C PRO A 177 2.82 -0.78 25.65
N ASP A 178 2.83 -1.02 26.96
CA ASP A 178 3.24 0.00 27.94
C ASP A 178 4.67 0.46 27.63
N ARG A 179 4.86 1.78 27.54
CA ARG A 179 6.16 2.41 27.26
C ARG A 179 7.01 2.56 28.51
#